data_AF-A0A7J2YD77-F1
#
_entry.id   AF-A0A7J2YD77-F1
#
_cell.length_a   1.000
_cell.length_b   1.000
_cell.length_c   1.000
_cell.angle_alpha   90.00
_cell.angle_beta   90.00
_cell.angle_gamma   90.00
#
_symmetry.space_group_name_H-M   'P 1'
#
loop_
_entity.id
_entity.type
_entity.pdbx_description
1 polymer ?
#
loop_
_entity_poly.entity_id
_entity_poly.type
_entity_poly.pdbx_seq_one_letter_code
_entity_poly.pdbx_strand_id
1 'polypeptide(L)'
;MSLVCAGCMVTATDVDGEYICVKCGKVFGSVEVAGMEETHSHYISHIEHGSKQISKHAHKLVIALNLPDFALKTIIRIADEMVQEKVTQKQALLFAILYACREHHIPRLLGNILEAMRQVYGIQIAESPASLLKMLNKTTKKAYELGYRIRSPDKYYYLKAYLAKIQSLVINGTSKEYYEYLKTRAFKTIERFDTDPSHAARDAIICNTCRVLQGQLKRILVSDLNV
;
A
#
# COMPACT_ATOMS: atom_id res chain seq x y z
N MET A 1 -29.87 -1.51 -22.82
CA MET A 1 -29.31 -2.57 -23.68
C MET A 1 -28.68 -3.62 -22.77
N SER A 2 -29.06 -4.89 -22.90
CA SER A 2 -28.54 -5.99 -22.08
C SER A 2 -27.32 -6.64 -22.75
N LEU A 3 -26.23 -6.83 -22.01
CA LEU A 3 -25.00 -7.49 -22.48
C LEU A 3 -25.25 -8.99 -22.72
N VAL A 4 -25.03 -9.47 -23.93
CA VAL A 4 -25.22 -10.89 -24.30
C VAL A 4 -23.88 -11.54 -24.61
N CYS A 5 -23.62 -12.71 -24.02
CA CYS A 5 -22.41 -13.47 -24.29
C CYS A 5 -22.42 -14.05 -25.71
N ALA A 6 -21.59 -13.52 -26.61
CA ALA A 6 -21.52 -13.96 -28.02
C ALA A 6 -21.29 -15.46 -28.20
N GLY A 7 -20.61 -16.14 -27.27
CA GLY A 7 -20.34 -17.58 -27.34
C GLY A 7 -21.41 -18.48 -26.72
N CYS A 8 -22.33 -17.92 -25.92
CA CYS A 8 -23.35 -18.71 -25.22
C CYS A 8 -24.78 -18.28 -25.54
N MET A 9 -24.94 -17.11 -26.17
CA MET A 9 -26.21 -16.45 -26.44
C MET A 9 -27.09 -16.28 -25.19
N VAL A 10 -26.46 -16.23 -24.01
CA VAL A 10 -27.11 -15.99 -22.71
C VAL A 10 -26.80 -14.56 -22.26
N THR A 11 -27.82 -13.87 -21.78
CA THR A 11 -27.71 -12.54 -21.19
C THR A 11 -26.87 -12.58 -19.92
N ALA A 12 -25.89 -11.70 -19.81
CA ALA A 12 -25.08 -11.56 -18.60
C ALA A 12 -25.98 -11.17 -17.42
N THR A 13 -25.80 -11.84 -16.30
CA THR A 13 -26.54 -11.64 -15.05
C THR A 13 -25.63 -10.91 -14.07
N ASP A 14 -26.18 -9.93 -13.37
CA ASP A 14 -25.49 -9.28 -12.25
C ASP A 14 -25.45 -10.23 -11.07
N VAL A 15 -24.25 -10.58 -10.63
CA VAL A 15 -24.00 -11.36 -9.41
C VAL A 15 -22.96 -10.61 -8.61
N ASP A 16 -23.36 -10.07 -7.45
CA ASP A 16 -22.50 -9.36 -6.51
C ASP A 16 -21.69 -8.19 -7.13
N GLY A 17 -22.28 -7.46 -8.09
CA GLY A 17 -21.64 -6.31 -8.73
C GLY A 17 -20.72 -6.65 -9.90
N GLU A 18 -20.80 -7.88 -10.43
CA GLU A 18 -20.16 -8.30 -11.68
C GLU A 18 -21.21 -8.78 -12.69
N TYR A 19 -21.07 -8.40 -13.96
CA TYR A 19 -21.89 -8.91 -15.05
C TYR A 19 -21.29 -10.19 -15.61
N ILE A 20 -21.88 -11.35 -15.29
CA ILE A 20 -21.33 -12.67 -15.61
C ILE A 20 -22.30 -13.47 -16.49
N CYS A 21 -21.80 -14.19 -17.49
CA CYS A 21 -22.58 -15.24 -18.13
C CYS A 21 -22.58 -16.50 -17.26
N VAL A 22 -23.71 -16.80 -16.64
CA VAL A 22 -23.90 -17.96 -15.74
C VAL A 22 -23.65 -19.33 -16.39
N LYS A 23 -23.65 -19.41 -17.73
CA LYS A 23 -23.46 -20.66 -18.46
C LYS A 23 -22.00 -21.03 -18.70
N CYS A 24 -21.14 -20.04 -18.93
CA CYS A 24 -19.72 -20.27 -19.22
C CYS A 24 -18.76 -19.58 -18.24
N GLY A 25 -19.29 -18.82 -17.28
CA GLY A 25 -18.51 -18.09 -16.28
C GLY A 25 -17.75 -16.88 -16.83
N LYS A 26 -17.99 -16.47 -18.09
CA LYS A 26 -17.33 -15.30 -18.68
C LYS A 26 -17.84 -14.01 -18.04
N VAL A 27 -16.94 -13.22 -17.47
CA VAL A 27 -17.22 -11.91 -16.86
C VAL A 27 -17.10 -10.82 -17.94
N PHE A 28 -18.11 -9.96 -18.05
CA PHE A 28 -18.20 -8.87 -19.04
C PHE A 28 -17.78 -7.52 -18.48
N GLY A 29 -17.75 -7.39 -17.16
CA GLY A 29 -17.30 -6.21 -16.45
C GLY A 29 -17.69 -6.30 -14.97
N SER A 30 -16.89 -5.68 -14.11
CA SER A 30 -17.21 -5.40 -12.71
C SER A 30 -17.71 -3.97 -12.60
N VAL A 31 -18.66 -3.71 -11.70
CA VAL A 31 -18.93 -2.34 -11.21
C VAL A 31 -17.61 -1.82 -10.67
N GLU A 32 -17.10 -0.75 -11.28
CA GLU A 32 -15.77 -0.21 -11.03
C GLU A 32 -15.56 0.06 -9.53
N VAL A 33 -14.77 -0.80 -8.88
CA VAL A 33 -14.04 -0.38 -7.69
C VAL A 33 -12.91 0.48 -8.24
N ALA A 34 -13.14 1.79 -8.26
CA ALA A 34 -12.26 2.84 -8.77
C ALA A 34 -10.80 2.38 -8.87
N GLY A 35 -10.40 2.03 -10.10
CA GLY A 35 -8.99 1.90 -10.43
C GLY A 35 -8.34 3.24 -10.13
N MET A 36 -7.17 3.22 -9.48
CA MET A 36 -6.28 4.36 -9.53
C MET A 36 -5.86 4.52 -10.99
N GLU A 37 -6.61 5.31 -11.75
CA GLU A 37 -6.18 5.80 -13.04
C GLU A 37 -4.96 6.70 -12.85
N GLU A 38 -4.01 6.52 -13.75
CA GLU A 38 -2.85 7.36 -13.92
C GLU A 38 -3.26 8.78 -14.35
N THR A 39 -2.53 9.74 -13.79
CA THR A 39 -2.23 11.06 -14.36
C THR A 39 -3.38 12.02 -14.61
N HIS A 40 -3.57 12.95 -13.66
CA HIS A 40 -3.50 14.35 -14.03
C HIS A 40 -2.66 15.13 -13.00
N SER A 41 -1.55 15.68 -13.51
CA SER A 41 -0.80 16.74 -12.86
C SER A 41 -1.74 17.92 -12.61
N HIS A 42 -2.08 18.18 -11.35
CA HIS A 42 -2.69 19.44 -10.98
C HIS A 42 -1.88 20.09 -9.86
N TYR A 43 -1.05 21.03 -10.32
CA TYR A 43 -0.62 22.25 -9.64
C TYR A 43 -0.48 22.20 -8.11
N ILE A 44 0.76 22.43 -7.67
CA ILE A 44 1.12 22.79 -6.31
C ILE A 44 0.37 24.08 -5.95
N SER A 45 -0.81 23.94 -5.35
CA SER A 45 -1.46 25.02 -4.61
C SER A 45 -0.64 25.24 -3.33
N HIS A 46 -0.30 26.51 -3.10
CA HIS A 46 0.51 27.02 -2.00
C HIS A 46 0.37 26.19 -0.70
N ILE A 47 1.47 25.55 -0.29
CA ILE A 47 1.64 25.03 1.06
C ILE A 47 2.13 26.21 1.91
N GLU A 48 1.20 26.92 2.54
CA GLU A 48 1.51 28.07 3.40
C GLU A 48 1.97 27.67 4.81
N HIS A 49 1.94 26.37 5.15
CA HIS A 49 2.33 25.88 6.47
C HIS A 49 3.32 24.72 6.36
N GLY A 50 4.54 24.99 6.83
CA GLY A 50 5.66 24.04 6.90
C GLY A 50 6.99 24.74 6.62
N SER A 51 8.03 24.45 7.42
CA SER A 51 9.37 24.98 7.11
C SER A 51 9.81 24.58 5.70
N LYS A 52 10.42 25.51 4.93
CA LYS A 52 10.86 25.27 3.52
C LYS A 52 11.67 23.98 3.36
N GLN A 53 12.43 23.61 4.39
CA GLN A 53 13.24 22.40 4.40
C GLN A 53 12.41 21.12 4.57
N ILE A 54 11.35 21.12 5.39
CA ILE A 54 10.43 19.97 5.54
C ILE A 54 9.67 19.74 4.25
N SER A 55 9.10 20.79 3.65
CA SER A 55 8.34 20.68 2.39
C SER A 55 9.18 20.09 1.26
N LYS A 56 10.44 20.51 1.12
CA LYS A 56 11.36 19.97 0.10
C LYS A 56 11.62 18.47 0.27
N HIS A 57 11.84 18.00 1.50
CA HIS A 57 12.09 16.57 1.74
C HIS A 57 10.81 15.74 1.62
N ALA A 58 9.68 16.27 2.11
CA ALA A 58 8.37 15.63 1.95
C ALA A 58 8.03 15.41 0.48
N HIS A 59 8.25 16.40 -0.40
CA HIS A 59 8.04 16.24 -1.85
C HIS A 59 8.91 15.12 -2.43
N LYS A 60 10.21 15.10 -2.11
CA LYS A 60 11.11 14.04 -2.59
C LYS A 60 10.64 12.64 -2.14
N LEU A 61 10.20 12.51 -0.89
CA LEU A 61 9.74 11.24 -0.34
C LEU A 61 8.41 10.79 -0.95
N VAL A 62 7.46 11.72 -1.16
CA VAL A 62 6.18 11.47 -1.82
C VAL A 62 6.38 10.99 -3.25
N ILE A 63 7.29 11.63 -3.99
CA ILE A 63 7.66 11.19 -5.36
C ILE A 63 8.30 9.80 -5.32
N ALA A 64 9.29 9.58 -4.44
CA ALA A 64 9.98 8.29 -4.33
C ALA A 64 9.04 7.14 -3.94
N LEU A 65 8.00 7.42 -3.16
CA LEU A 65 7.00 6.44 -2.72
C LEU A 65 5.76 6.34 -3.63
N ASN A 66 5.71 7.17 -4.68
CA ASN A 66 4.54 7.36 -5.53
C ASN A 66 3.27 7.51 -4.69
N LEU A 67 3.27 8.50 -3.79
CA LEU A 67 2.12 8.83 -2.94
C LEU A 67 1.25 9.90 -3.60
N PRO A 68 -0.08 9.86 -3.38
CA PRO A 68 -0.98 10.89 -3.90
C PRO A 68 -0.80 12.23 -3.20
N ASP A 69 -1.13 13.32 -3.89
CA ASP A 69 -0.90 14.71 -3.43
C ASP A 69 -1.63 15.06 -2.13
N PHE A 70 -2.79 14.46 -1.85
CA PHE A 70 -3.49 14.67 -0.59
C PHE A 70 -2.69 14.15 0.62
N ALA A 71 -1.86 13.11 0.43
CA ALA A 71 -1.01 12.58 1.48
C ALA A 71 0.12 13.57 1.82
N LEU A 72 0.63 14.31 0.81
CA LEU A 72 1.70 15.28 0.99
C LEU A 72 1.32 16.40 1.97
N LYS A 73 0.09 16.94 1.86
CA LYS A 73 -0.41 17.97 2.78
C LYS A 73 -0.45 17.45 4.23
N THR A 74 -0.90 16.21 4.41
CA THR A 74 -0.94 15.54 5.72
C THR A 74 0.47 15.35 6.28
N ILE A 75 1.42 14.90 5.43
CA ILE A 75 2.81 14.66 5.82
C ILE A 75 3.48 15.95 6.29
N ILE A 76 3.35 17.04 5.54
CA ILE A 76 4.01 18.31 5.88
C ILE A 76 3.48 18.85 7.21
N ARG A 77 2.15 18.87 7.39
CA ARG A 77 1.51 19.38 8.60
C ARG A 77 2.00 18.63 9.85
N ILE A 78 1.91 17.30 9.84
CA ILE A 78 2.30 16.47 10.99
C ILE A 78 3.82 16.57 11.24
N ALA A 79 4.63 16.56 10.18
CA ALA A 79 6.06 16.65 10.33
C ALA A 79 6.50 18.00 10.93
N ASP A 80 5.86 19.11 10.55
CA ASP A 80 6.16 20.43 11.09
C ASP A 80 5.80 20.52 12.58
N GLU A 81 4.60 20.08 12.97
CA GLU A 81 4.17 20.04 14.37
C GLU A 81 5.11 19.18 15.24
N MET A 82 5.53 18.01 14.76
CA MET A 82 6.47 17.16 15.50
C MET A 82 7.85 17.79 15.65
N VAL A 83 8.32 18.54 14.64
CA VAL A 83 9.61 19.24 14.71
C VAL A 83 9.55 20.39 15.73
N GLN A 84 8.42 21.09 15.82
CA GLN A 84 8.17 22.09 16.87
C GLN A 84 8.28 21.46 18.29
N GLU A 85 7.87 20.20 18.43
CA GLU A 85 8.04 19.38 19.65
C GLU A 85 9.40 18.67 19.80
N LYS A 86 10.44 19.25 19.18
CA LYS A 86 11.84 18.79 19.27
C LYS A 86 12.02 17.34 18.81
N VAL A 87 11.22 16.86 17.86
CA VAL A 87 11.49 15.62 17.12
C VAL A 87 12.43 15.95 15.96
N THR A 88 13.39 15.08 15.67
CA THR A 88 14.27 15.33 14.52
C THR A 88 13.47 15.28 13.21
N GLN A 89 13.83 16.10 12.23
CA GLN A 89 13.14 16.17 10.94
C GLN A 89 12.96 14.78 10.29
N LYS A 90 13.97 13.92 10.36
CA LYS A 90 13.92 12.55 9.81
C LYS A 90 12.87 11.68 10.53
N GLN A 91 12.83 11.74 11.85
CA GLN A 91 11.86 10.99 12.65
C GLN A 91 10.44 11.51 12.42
N ALA A 92 10.28 12.83 12.37
CA ALA A 92 9.02 13.49 12.10
C ALA A 92 8.45 13.09 10.72
N LEU A 93 9.28 13.11 9.66
CA LEU A 93 8.86 12.71 8.32
C LEU A 93 8.56 11.21 8.22
N LEU A 94 9.37 10.35 8.85
CA LEU A 94 9.09 8.91 8.89
C LEU A 94 7.72 8.64 9.53
N PHE A 95 7.45 9.25 10.69
CA PHE A 95 6.16 9.10 11.36
C PHE A 95 5.02 9.69 10.53
N ALA A 96 5.19 10.90 9.99
CA ALA A 96 4.15 11.57 9.21
C ALA A 96 3.77 10.78 7.94
N ILE A 97 4.74 10.14 7.27
CA ILE A 97 4.48 9.25 6.14
C ILE A 97 3.73 7.99 6.59
N LEU A 98 4.17 7.36 7.68
CA LEU A 98 3.47 6.20 8.24
C LEU A 98 2.03 6.54 8.60
N TYR A 99 1.82 7.66 9.29
CA TYR A 99 0.51 8.18 9.66
C TYR A 99 -0.35 8.40 8.42
N ALA A 100 0.14 9.16 7.44
CA ALA A 100 -0.61 9.48 6.23
C ALA A 100 -0.98 8.21 5.44
N CYS A 101 -0.08 7.23 5.34
CA CYS A 101 -0.39 5.97 4.68
C CYS A 101 -1.48 5.17 5.41
N ARG A 102 -1.49 5.21 6.75
CA ARG A 102 -2.49 4.50 7.56
C ARG A 102 -3.85 5.18 7.53
N GLU A 103 -3.86 6.50 7.71
CA GLU A 103 -5.08 7.31 7.72
C GLU A 103 -5.79 7.29 6.37
N HIS A 104 -5.03 7.40 5.29
CA HIS A 104 -5.60 7.41 3.93
C HIS A 104 -5.66 6.02 3.28
N HIS A 105 -5.44 4.96 4.04
CA HIS A 105 -5.46 3.57 3.55
C HIS A 105 -4.55 3.31 2.32
N ILE A 106 -3.42 4.02 2.22
CA ILE A 106 -2.44 3.84 1.14
C ILE A 106 -1.54 2.65 1.49
N PRO A 107 -1.57 1.54 0.74
CA PRO A 107 -0.89 0.31 1.10
C PRO A 107 0.61 0.36 0.82
N ARG A 108 1.37 0.94 1.75
CA ARG A 108 2.84 0.97 1.77
C ARG A 108 3.41 0.21 2.98
N LEU A 109 4.40 -0.64 2.73
CA LEU A 109 5.12 -1.34 3.80
C LEU A 109 6.16 -0.40 4.43
N LEU A 110 6.49 -0.65 5.70
CA LEU A 110 7.53 0.09 6.40
C LEU A 110 8.88 -0.01 5.67
N GLY A 111 9.21 -1.19 5.13
CA GLY A 111 10.44 -1.40 4.35
C GLY A 111 10.56 -0.45 3.17
N ASN A 112 9.49 -0.25 2.39
CA ASN A 112 9.48 0.71 1.28
C ASN A 112 9.74 2.15 1.75
N ILE A 113 9.12 2.54 2.87
CA ILE A 113 9.28 3.89 3.43
C ILE A 113 10.73 4.12 3.89
N LEU A 114 11.33 3.12 4.56
CA LEU A 114 12.72 3.21 5.01
C LEU A 114 13.71 3.26 3.85
N GLU A 115 13.47 2.49 2.79
CA GLU A 115 14.31 2.52 1.59
C GLU A 115 14.20 3.86 0.86
N ALA A 116 13.00 4.40 0.68
CA ALA A 116 12.81 5.74 0.11
C ALA A 116 13.50 6.82 0.96
N MET A 117 13.41 6.71 2.29
CA MET A 117 14.08 7.63 3.18
C MET A 117 15.62 7.50 3.10
N ARG A 118 16.16 6.29 2.94
CA ARG A 118 17.60 6.05 2.70
C ARG A 118 18.05 6.73 1.40
N GLN A 119 17.28 6.60 0.32
CA GLN A 119 17.58 7.22 -0.96
C GLN A 119 17.57 8.76 -0.89
N VAL A 120 16.62 9.35 -0.17
CA VAL A 120 16.50 10.82 -0.07
C VAL A 120 17.53 11.43 0.88
N TYR A 121 17.87 10.75 1.97
CA TYR A 121 18.78 11.27 3.01
C TYR A 121 20.22 10.76 2.92
N GLY A 122 20.51 9.79 2.05
CA GLY A 122 21.84 9.20 1.87
C GLY A 122 22.40 8.50 3.11
N ILE A 123 21.57 8.21 4.11
CA ILE A 123 21.98 7.70 5.42
C ILE A 123 21.09 6.51 5.80
N GLN A 124 21.69 5.44 6.32
CA GLN A 124 20.95 4.33 6.90
C GLN A 124 20.21 4.79 8.17
N ILE A 125 18.89 4.62 8.18
CA ILE A 125 18.01 5.17 9.24
C ILE A 125 18.03 4.35 10.54
N ALA A 126 18.59 3.15 10.50
CA ALA A 126 19.01 2.37 11.66
C ALA A 126 19.89 1.21 11.18
N GLU A 127 20.91 0.85 11.94
CA GLU A 127 21.79 -0.29 11.65
C GLU A 127 21.15 -1.63 12.03
N SER A 128 20.18 -1.63 12.96
CA SER A 128 19.50 -2.85 13.43
C SER A 128 17.99 -2.68 13.64
N PRO A 129 17.21 -3.76 13.53
CA PRO A 129 15.77 -3.73 13.78
C PRO A 129 15.35 -3.24 15.16
N ALA A 130 16.12 -3.60 16.21
CA ALA A 130 15.88 -3.14 17.57
C ALA A 130 16.05 -1.61 17.71
N SER A 131 17.04 -1.04 17.02
CA SER A 131 17.26 0.41 16.98
C SER A 131 16.11 1.14 16.28
N LEU A 132 15.65 0.59 15.14
CA LEU A 132 14.48 1.10 14.42
C LEU A 132 13.22 1.09 15.29
N LEU A 133 12.93 -0.02 15.97
CA LEU A 133 11.77 -0.14 16.87
C LEU A 133 11.85 0.86 18.02
N LYS A 134 13.03 1.00 18.65
CA LYS A 134 13.25 1.98 19.73
C LYS A 134 12.99 3.41 19.24
N MET A 135 13.47 3.75 18.04
CA MET A 135 13.24 5.05 17.43
C MET A 135 11.76 5.29 17.12
N LEU A 136 11.08 4.31 16.50
CA LEU A 136 9.66 4.39 16.18
C LEU A 136 8.81 4.53 17.45
N ASN A 137 9.10 3.77 18.50
CA ASN A 137 8.38 3.86 19.77
C ASN A 137 8.53 5.24 20.43
N LYS A 138 9.76 5.78 20.46
CA LYS A 138 10.01 7.13 20.99
C LYS A 138 9.25 8.20 20.21
N THR A 139 9.27 8.09 18.89
CA THR A 139 8.62 9.05 17.98
C THR A 139 7.09 8.95 18.08
N THR A 140 6.55 7.74 18.15
CA THR A 140 5.12 7.46 18.29
C THR A 140 4.59 7.95 19.64
N LYS A 141 5.34 7.76 20.73
CA LYS A 141 4.95 8.28 22.05
C LYS A 141 4.75 9.80 22.02
N LYS A 142 5.69 10.53 21.45
CA LYS A 142 5.58 11.99 21.28
C LYS A 142 4.40 12.38 20.40
N ALA A 143 4.17 11.64 19.31
CA ALA A 143 3.03 11.91 18.45
C ALA A 143 1.68 11.65 19.15
N TYR A 144 1.62 10.67 20.06
CA TYR A 144 0.43 10.38 20.85
C TYR A 144 0.12 11.52 21.83
N GLU A 145 1.15 12.14 22.41
CA GLU A 145 1.03 13.34 23.25
C GLU A 145 0.42 14.51 22.44
N LEU A 146 0.69 14.58 21.13
CA LEU A 146 0.09 15.54 20.19
C LEU A 146 -1.29 15.10 19.64
N GLY A 147 -1.84 13.98 20.10
CA GLY A 147 -3.14 13.46 19.67
C GLY A 147 -3.12 12.60 18.41
N TYR A 148 -1.97 12.39 17.78
CA TYR A 148 -1.85 11.53 16.60
C TYR A 148 -1.81 10.06 16.99
N ARG A 149 -2.84 9.30 16.64
CA ARG A 149 -2.92 7.85 16.90
C ARG A 149 -2.83 7.08 15.59
N ILE A 150 -1.87 6.17 15.49
CA ILE A 150 -1.73 5.28 14.33
C ILE A 150 -2.41 3.95 14.65
N ARG A 151 -3.31 3.51 13.77
CA ARG A 151 -3.88 2.16 13.85
C ARG A 151 -2.89 1.12 13.33
N SER A 152 -2.80 0.00 14.03
CA SER A 152 -2.09 -1.17 13.52
C SER A 152 -2.71 -1.62 12.19
N PRO A 153 -1.91 -1.88 11.15
CA PRO A 153 -2.44 -2.35 9.87
C PRO A 153 -3.06 -3.75 10.00
N ASP A 154 -4.22 -3.93 9.39
CA ASP A 154 -4.94 -5.21 9.33
C ASP A 154 -4.43 -6.10 8.18
N LYS A 155 -5.00 -7.31 8.08
CA LYS A 155 -4.60 -8.29 7.05
C LYS A 155 -4.90 -7.81 5.64
N TYR A 156 -5.94 -7.00 5.44
CA TYR A 156 -6.29 -6.44 4.12
C TYR A 156 -5.33 -5.33 3.69
N TYR A 157 -4.83 -4.53 4.63
CA TYR A 157 -3.79 -3.54 4.38
C TYR A 157 -2.52 -4.22 3.84
N TYR A 158 -2.06 -5.27 4.53
CA TYR A 158 -0.90 -6.04 4.08
C TYR A 158 -1.14 -6.73 2.74
N LEU A 159 -2.33 -7.28 2.52
CA LEU A 159 -2.70 -7.90 1.25
C LEU A 159 -2.57 -6.92 0.08
N LYS A 160 -3.15 -5.72 0.21
CA LYS A 160 -3.03 -4.66 -0.80
C LYS A 160 -1.57 -4.29 -1.07
N ALA A 161 -0.77 -4.16 -0.01
CA ALA A 161 0.63 -3.76 -0.12
C ALA A 161 1.48 -4.83 -0.80
N TYR A 162 1.25 -6.10 -0.47
CA TYR A 162 1.94 -7.23 -1.08
C TYR A 162 1.52 -7.46 -2.53
N LEU A 163 0.23 -7.32 -2.86
CA LEU A 163 -0.24 -7.40 -4.24
C LEU A 163 0.41 -6.32 -5.11
N ALA A 164 0.47 -5.07 -4.63
CA ALA A 164 1.18 -3.99 -5.32
C ALA A 164 2.67 -4.31 -5.51
N LYS A 165 3.32 -4.94 -4.53
CA LYS A 165 4.74 -5.33 -4.61
C LYS A 165 5.00 -6.37 -5.69
N ILE A 166 4.08 -7.30 -5.92
CA ILE A 166 4.28 -8.43 -6.85
C ILE A 166 3.66 -8.20 -8.23
N GLN A 167 2.88 -7.13 -8.41
CA GLN A 167 2.07 -6.88 -9.60
C GLN A 167 2.87 -7.01 -10.90
N SER A 168 3.99 -6.30 -11.03
CA SER A 168 4.80 -6.32 -12.25
C SER A 168 5.37 -7.70 -12.54
N LEU A 169 5.82 -8.43 -11.51
CA LEU A 169 6.33 -9.79 -11.67
C LEU A 169 5.24 -10.76 -12.12
N VAL A 170 4.06 -10.69 -11.51
CA VAL A 170 2.95 -11.57 -11.88
C VAL A 170 2.49 -11.28 -13.30
N ILE A 171 2.29 -10.01 -13.66
CA ILE A 171 1.86 -9.62 -15.00
C ILE A 171 2.89 -10.06 -16.05
N ASN A 172 4.19 -9.82 -15.82
CA ASN A 172 5.23 -10.19 -16.76
C ASN A 172 5.45 -11.70 -16.86
N GLY A 173 5.25 -12.44 -15.77
CA GLY A 173 5.38 -13.90 -15.73
C GLY A 173 4.13 -14.64 -16.22
N THR A 174 2.99 -13.97 -16.28
CA THR A 174 1.69 -14.55 -16.68
C THR A 174 0.89 -13.56 -17.53
N SER A 175 -0.09 -12.88 -16.95
CA SER A 175 -0.91 -11.86 -17.62
C SER A 175 -1.59 -10.93 -16.61
N LYS A 176 -2.17 -9.83 -17.12
CA LYS A 176 -2.97 -8.90 -16.31
C LYS A 176 -4.23 -9.56 -15.76
N GLU A 177 -4.87 -10.41 -16.55
CA GLU A 177 -6.07 -11.17 -16.18
C GLU A 177 -5.78 -12.14 -15.03
N TYR A 178 -4.61 -12.80 -15.07
CA TYR A 178 -4.19 -13.69 -13.99
C TYR A 178 -3.94 -12.92 -12.68
N TYR A 179 -3.32 -11.75 -12.75
CA TYR A 179 -3.12 -10.91 -11.58
C TYR A 179 -4.44 -10.45 -10.94
N GLU A 180 -5.43 -10.02 -11.73
CA GLU A 180 -6.76 -9.66 -11.20
C GLU A 180 -7.48 -10.87 -10.60
N TYR A 181 -7.39 -12.05 -11.24
CA TYR A 181 -7.90 -13.30 -10.66
C TYR A 181 -7.26 -13.62 -9.29
N LEU A 182 -5.93 -13.55 -9.20
CA LEU A 182 -5.17 -13.76 -7.97
C LEU A 182 -5.61 -12.79 -6.88
N LYS A 183 -5.68 -11.49 -7.20
CA LYS A 183 -6.12 -10.44 -6.29
C LYS A 183 -7.50 -10.75 -5.73
N THR A 184 -8.50 -10.96 -6.58
CA THR A 184 -9.88 -11.26 -6.15
C THR A 184 -9.94 -12.50 -5.27
N ARG A 185 -9.26 -13.57 -5.66
CA ARG A 185 -9.21 -14.81 -4.87
C ARG A 185 -8.52 -14.60 -3.52
N ALA A 186 -7.39 -13.91 -3.48
CA ALA A 186 -6.68 -13.64 -2.24
C ALA A 186 -7.53 -12.83 -1.25
N PHE A 187 -8.28 -11.82 -1.73
CA PHE A 187 -9.23 -11.07 -0.91
C PHE A 187 -10.35 -11.93 -0.32
N LYS A 188 -10.89 -12.89 -1.08
CA LYS A 188 -11.91 -13.82 -0.57
C LYS A 188 -11.33 -14.83 0.42
N THR A 189 -10.07 -15.22 0.26
CA THR A 189 -9.47 -16.30 1.05
C THR A 189 -8.85 -15.80 2.36
N ILE A 190 -8.46 -14.52 2.43
CA ILE A 190 -7.76 -13.93 3.59
C ILE A 190 -8.57 -14.01 4.89
N GLU A 191 -9.90 -14.04 4.77
CA GLU A 191 -10.80 -14.19 5.92
C GLU A 191 -10.55 -15.48 6.69
N ARG A 192 -10.16 -16.55 5.98
CA ARG A 192 -9.96 -17.90 6.54
C ARG A 192 -8.63 -18.08 7.27
N PHE A 193 -7.73 -17.09 7.20
CA PHE A 193 -6.45 -17.13 7.87
C PHE A 193 -6.53 -16.35 9.19
N ASP A 194 -6.35 -17.08 10.29
CA ASP A 194 -6.31 -16.57 11.67
C ASP A 194 -4.88 -16.48 12.21
N THR A 195 -3.91 -16.25 11.33
CA THR A 195 -2.52 -15.93 11.67
C THR A 195 -2.34 -14.42 11.82
N ASP A 196 -1.12 -13.97 12.17
CA ASP A 196 -0.87 -12.53 12.22
C ASP A 196 -1.14 -11.87 10.85
N PRO A 197 -1.54 -10.58 10.82
CA PRO A 197 -2.01 -9.91 9.61
C PRO A 197 -1.07 -9.99 8.40
N SER A 198 0.24 -9.98 8.66
CA SER A 198 1.27 -10.04 7.62
C SER A 198 1.41 -11.45 7.05
N HIS A 199 1.46 -12.49 7.90
CA HIS A 199 1.49 -13.88 7.42
C HIS A 199 0.18 -14.25 6.73
N ALA A 200 -0.98 -13.88 7.29
CA ALA A 200 -2.29 -14.12 6.69
C ALA A 200 -2.39 -13.57 5.26
N ALA A 201 -1.90 -12.35 5.03
CA ALA A 201 -1.87 -11.75 3.70
C ALA A 201 -0.93 -12.49 2.73
N ARG A 202 0.23 -12.95 3.20
CA ARG A 202 1.18 -13.72 2.39
C ARG A 202 0.60 -15.08 2.02
N ASP A 203 0.04 -15.79 2.98
CA ASP A 203 -0.55 -17.11 2.76
C ASP A 203 -1.73 -17.03 1.80
N ALA A 204 -2.59 -15.99 1.94
CA ALA A 204 -3.67 -15.74 1.00
C ALA A 204 -3.19 -15.55 -0.44
N ILE A 205 -2.07 -14.84 -0.66
CA ILE A 205 -1.47 -14.70 -2.00
C ILE A 205 -0.91 -16.05 -2.47
N ILE A 206 -0.07 -16.69 -1.66
CA ILE A 206 0.65 -17.91 -2.04
C ILE A 206 -0.32 -19.06 -2.37
N CYS A 207 -1.35 -19.28 -1.55
CA CYS A 207 -2.36 -20.32 -1.76
C CYS A 207 -3.16 -20.12 -3.04
N ASN A 208 -3.32 -18.88 -3.50
CA ASN A 208 -4.04 -18.54 -4.73
C ASN A 208 -3.12 -18.36 -5.95
N THR A 209 -1.81 -18.53 -5.77
CA THR A 209 -0.83 -18.46 -6.87
C THR A 209 -0.53 -19.84 -7.44
N CYS A 210 -0.30 -19.92 -8.76
CA CYS A 210 0.16 -21.12 -9.44
C CYS A 210 1.54 -21.57 -8.95
N ARG A 211 1.80 -22.88 -8.95
CA ARG A 211 3.03 -23.48 -8.41
C ARG A 211 4.31 -22.89 -9.01
N VAL A 212 4.27 -22.51 -10.29
CA VAL A 212 5.41 -21.95 -11.03
C VAL A 212 5.90 -20.64 -10.41
N LEU A 213 4.98 -19.75 -10.00
CA LEU A 213 5.32 -18.45 -9.42
C LEU A 213 5.52 -18.50 -7.90
N GLN A 214 4.96 -19.49 -7.20
CA GLN A 214 5.02 -19.57 -5.74
C GLN A 214 6.45 -19.46 -5.18
N GLY A 215 7.43 -20.10 -5.81
CA GLY A 215 8.83 -20.05 -5.34
C GLY A 215 9.48 -18.68 -5.46
N GLN A 216 9.10 -17.88 -6.46
CA GLN A 216 9.56 -16.50 -6.62
C GLN A 216 8.82 -15.56 -5.67
N LEU A 217 7.50 -15.71 -5.57
CA LEU A 217 6.69 -14.89 -4.66
C LEU A 217 7.05 -15.09 -3.20
N LYS A 218 7.30 -16.33 -2.75
CA LYS A 218 7.76 -16.60 -1.38
C LYS A 218 9.03 -15.81 -1.06
N ARG A 219 10.00 -15.77 -1.97
CA ARG A 219 11.25 -15.02 -1.76
C ARG A 219 11.02 -13.51 -1.65
N ILE A 220 10.18 -12.94 -2.52
CA ILE A 220 9.92 -11.50 -2.56
C ILE A 220 9.05 -11.04 -1.39
N LEU A 221 8.11 -11.88 -0.95
CA LEU A 221 7.20 -11.55 0.15
C LEU A 221 7.84 -11.74 1.53
N VAL A 222 8.88 -12.57 1.65
CA VAL A 222 9.64 -12.78 2.90
C VAL A 222 10.74 -11.71 3.09
N SER A 223 11.21 -11.06 2.02
CA SER A 223 12.48 -10.30 2.04
C SER A 223 12.58 -9.09 2.97
N ASP A 224 11.49 -8.58 3.54
CA ASP A 224 11.50 -7.22 4.09
C ASP A 224 11.42 -7.11 5.61
N LEU A 225 11.18 -8.19 6.36
CA LEU A 225 11.21 -8.16 7.82
C LEU A 225 11.61 -9.53 8.39
N ASN A 226 12.91 -9.85 8.37
CA ASN A 226 13.52 -10.60 9.48
C ASN A 226 13.78 -9.59 10.62
N VAL A 227 12.68 -9.11 11.20
CA VAL A 227 12.65 -8.32 12.44
C VAL A 227 11.82 -9.08 13.45
#